data_AF-V4KM92-F1
#
_entry.id   AF-V4KM92-F1
#
_cell.length_a   1.000
_cell.length_b   1.000
_cell.length_c   1.000
_cell.angle_alpha   90.00
_cell.angle_beta   90.00
_cell.angle_gamma   90.00
#
_symmetry.space_group_name_H-M   'P 1'
#
loop_
_entity.id
_entity.type
_entity.pdbx_description
1 polymer ?
#
loop_
_entity_poly.entity_id
_entity_poly.type
_entity_poly.pdbx_seq_one_letter_code
_entity_poly.pdbx_strand_id
1 'polypeptide(L)'
;ERFANALRTKRKLGFIDGTLTKPTAAKELEQWEVVNSMLVAWIMNTIKPTLWISVSMVDEAKELWHDLKLHFSAGNRPRISELSADIANCRQHGDSVMVYFGKLKKMWDELAIYKPIRTCSCGELKTQLEEDREEERTNTFLTVSSRFLNFLKSINDWW
;
A
#
# COMPACT_ATOMS: atom_id res chain seq x y z
N GLU A 1 -4.51 -3.51 -2.01
CA GLU A 1 -4.47 -4.81 -2.71
C GLU A 1 -5.64 -5.76 -2.41
N ARG A 2 -6.01 -6.02 -1.15
CA ARG A 2 -7.08 -6.98 -0.80
C ARG A 2 -8.44 -6.71 -1.46
N PHE A 3 -8.88 -5.45 -1.48
CA PHE A 3 -10.13 -5.04 -2.14
C PHE A 3 -10.10 -5.24 -3.66
N ALA A 4 -9.02 -4.83 -4.33
CA ALA A 4 -8.84 -5.01 -5.77
C ALA A 4 -8.83 -6.49 -6.19
N ASN A 5 -8.20 -7.35 -5.38
CA ASN A 5 -8.20 -8.80 -5.64
C ASN A 5 -9.61 -9.41 -5.50
N ALA A 6 -10.40 -8.99 -4.52
CA ALA A 6 -11.78 -9.44 -4.34
C ALA A 6 -12.70 -9.01 -5.50
N LEU A 7 -12.45 -7.85 -6.10
CA LEU A 7 -13.17 -7.41 -7.30
C LEU A 7 -12.72 -8.17 -8.54
N ARG A 8 -11.42 -8.47 -8.65
CA ARG A 8 -10.86 -9.23 -9.77
C ARG A 8 -11.44 -10.65 -9.85
N THR A 9 -11.58 -11.34 -8.72
CA THR A 9 -12.20 -12.68 -8.68
C THR A 9 -13.67 -12.65 -9.11
N LYS A 10 -14.36 -11.52 -8.92
CA LYS A 10 -15.75 -11.31 -9.36
C LYS A 10 -15.88 -10.66 -10.73
N ARG A 11 -14.78 -10.45 -11.47
CA ARG A 11 -14.73 -9.74 -12.77
C ARG A 11 -15.33 -8.32 -12.71
N LYS A 12 -15.23 -7.65 -11.57
CA LYS A 12 -15.77 -6.30 -11.34
C LYS A 12 -14.70 -5.21 -11.26
N LEU A 13 -13.42 -5.57 -11.42
CA LEU A 13 -12.32 -4.60 -11.34
C LEU A 13 -12.47 -3.46 -12.37
N GLY A 14 -13.05 -3.77 -13.53
CA GLY A 14 -13.26 -2.81 -14.62
C GLY A 14 -14.13 -1.60 -14.25
N PHE A 15 -15.05 -1.76 -13.31
CA PHE A 15 -15.89 -0.67 -12.80
C PHE A 15 -15.09 0.36 -11.99
N ILE A 16 -13.95 -0.04 -11.44
CA ILE A 16 -13.16 0.76 -10.49
C ILE A 16 -11.92 1.35 -11.15
N ASP A 17 -11.27 0.62 -12.06
CA ASP A 17 -10.15 1.15 -12.85
C ASP A 17 -10.60 1.90 -14.12
N GLY A 18 -11.88 1.78 -14.49
CA GLY A 18 -12.47 2.45 -15.64
C GLY A 18 -12.23 1.75 -16.98
N THR A 19 -11.68 0.53 -16.98
CA THR A 19 -11.57 -0.30 -18.20
C THR A 19 -12.95 -0.77 -18.68
N LEU A 20 -13.94 -0.83 -17.79
CA LEU A 20 -15.34 -1.03 -18.16
C LEU A 20 -16.07 0.33 -18.13
N THR A 21 -16.32 0.88 -19.31
CA THR A 21 -17.03 2.16 -19.46
C THR A 21 -18.54 1.98 -19.34
N LYS A 22 -19.24 3.06 -18.96
CA LYS A 22 -20.69 3.11 -18.94
C LYS A 22 -21.24 2.86 -20.36
N PRO A 23 -22.08 1.83 -20.57
CA PRO A 23 -22.60 1.50 -21.89
C PRO A 23 -23.74 2.45 -22.30
N THR A 24 -23.94 2.60 -23.61
CA THR A 24 -25.00 3.47 -24.17
C THR A 24 -26.29 2.70 -24.46
N ALA A 25 -26.22 1.37 -24.61
CA ALA A 25 -27.38 0.54 -24.87
C ALA A 25 -28.23 0.37 -23.61
N ALA A 26 -29.53 0.65 -23.68
CA ALA A 26 -30.43 0.71 -22.52
C ALA A 26 -30.42 -0.56 -21.64
N LYS A 27 -30.43 -1.75 -22.26
CA LYS A 27 -30.42 -3.03 -21.53
C LYS A 27 -29.10 -3.29 -20.80
N GLU A 28 -27.98 -2.88 -21.38
CA GLU A 28 -26.66 -3.02 -20.77
C GLU A 28 -26.43 -1.95 -19.70
N LEU A 29 -27.00 -0.76 -19.90
CA LEU A 29 -26.96 0.35 -18.95
C LEU A 29 -27.63 -0.02 -17.64
N GLU A 30 -28.83 -0.57 -17.67
CA GLU A 30 -29.54 -1.00 -16.45
C GLU A 30 -28.70 -2.00 -15.64
N GLN A 31 -28.12 -3.01 -16.30
CA GLN A 31 -27.28 -4.01 -15.65
C GLN A 31 -26.00 -3.39 -15.08
N TRP A 32 -25.39 -2.46 -15.81
CA TRP A 32 -24.20 -1.75 -15.38
C TRP A 32 -24.50 -0.90 -14.13
N GLU A 33 -25.63 -0.17 -14.11
CA GLU A 33 -26.06 0.67 -13.00
C GLU A 33 -26.30 -0.14 -11.72
N VAL A 34 -26.97 -1.30 -11.83
CA VAL A 34 -27.17 -2.20 -10.69
C VAL A 34 -25.84 -2.63 -10.07
N VAL A 35 -24.86 -3.00 -10.91
CA VAL A 35 -23.54 -3.40 -10.41
C VAL A 35 -22.78 -2.21 -9.83
N ASN A 36 -22.84 -1.05 -10.47
CA ASN A 36 -22.20 0.18 -10.01
C ASN A 36 -22.74 0.59 -8.63
N SER A 37 -24.06 0.66 -8.44
CA SER A 37 -24.68 1.01 -7.15
C SER A 37 -24.34 0.01 -6.05
N MET A 38 -24.28 -1.29 -6.37
CA MET A 38 -23.83 -2.31 -5.41
C MET A 38 -22.36 -2.07 -4.98
N LEU A 39 -21.48 -1.70 -5.91
CA LEU A 39 -20.08 -1.41 -5.60
C LEU A 39 -19.94 -0.12 -4.77
N VAL A 40 -20.70 0.92 -5.08
CA VAL A 40 -20.77 2.15 -4.26
C VAL A 40 -21.17 1.80 -2.82
N ALA A 41 -22.27 1.06 -2.64
CA ALA A 41 -22.72 0.65 -1.32
C ALA A 41 -21.68 -0.19 -0.58
N TRP A 42 -21.02 -1.13 -1.26
CA TRP A 42 -19.96 -1.93 -0.66
C TRP A 42 -18.76 -1.08 -0.22
N ILE A 43 -18.32 -0.14 -1.06
CA ILE A 43 -17.22 0.76 -0.72
C ILE A 43 -17.59 1.59 0.52
N MET A 44 -18.76 2.23 0.52
CA MET A 44 -19.23 3.05 1.64
C MET A 44 -19.34 2.24 2.94
N ASN A 45 -19.80 0.99 2.86
CA ASN A 45 -19.90 0.09 4.01
C ASN A 45 -18.54 -0.41 4.53
N THR A 46 -17.45 -0.29 3.76
CA THR A 46 -16.10 -0.62 4.23
C THR A 46 -15.41 0.53 4.96
N ILE A 47 -15.97 1.74 4.88
CA ILE A 47 -15.40 2.96 5.46
C ILE A 47 -16.10 3.23 6.79
N LYS A 48 -15.33 3.61 7.81
CA LYS A 48 -15.91 4.02 9.09
C LYS A 48 -16.81 5.26 8.90
N PRO A 49 -18.01 5.32 9.50
CA PRO A 49 -18.94 6.44 9.32
C PRO A 49 -18.34 7.82 9.60
N THR A 50 -17.40 7.89 10.54
CA THR A 50 -16.66 9.12 10.88
C THR A 50 -15.86 9.71 9.72
N LEU A 51 -15.52 8.90 8.71
CA LEU A 51 -14.77 9.31 7.53
C LEU A 51 -15.69 9.68 6.36
N TRP A 52 -17.02 9.49 6.46
CA TRP A 52 -17.94 9.81 5.36
C TRP A 52 -17.98 11.31 5.06
N ILE A 53 -17.76 12.15 6.07
CA ILE A 53 -17.77 13.62 5.92
C ILE A 53 -16.66 14.10 4.97
N SER A 54 -15.57 13.34 4.87
CA SER A 54 -14.42 13.69 4.02
C SER A 54 -14.49 13.04 2.64
N VAL A 55 -15.51 12.22 2.36
CA VAL A 55 -15.66 11.49 1.09
C VAL A 55 -16.76 12.16 0.26
N SER A 56 -16.45 12.45 -1.00
CA SER A 56 -17.41 13.04 -1.92
C SER A 56 -18.55 12.05 -2.19
N MET A 57 -19.79 12.53 -2.08
CA MET A 57 -20.97 11.76 -2.49
C MET A 57 -21.03 11.74 -4.01
N VAL A 58 -20.58 10.65 -4.60
CA VAL A 58 -20.57 10.42 -6.06
C VAL A 58 -21.30 9.13 -6.39
N ASP A 59 -22.01 9.14 -7.52
CA ASP A 59 -22.88 8.03 -7.92
C ASP A 59 -22.12 6.89 -8.60
N GLU A 60 -20.92 7.16 -9.12
CA GLU A 60 -20.09 6.17 -9.80
C GLU A 60 -19.00 5.58 -8.89
N ALA A 61 -18.92 4.25 -8.84
CA ALA A 61 -17.96 3.53 -8.02
C ALA A 61 -16.51 3.86 -8.39
N LYS A 62 -16.25 4.17 -9.67
CA LYS A 62 -14.95 4.63 -10.18
C LYS A 62 -14.52 5.93 -9.51
N GLU A 63 -15.41 6.92 -9.54
CA GLU A 63 -15.15 8.24 -8.97
C GLU A 63 -14.98 8.15 -7.46
N LEU A 64 -15.85 7.38 -6.78
CA LEU A 64 -15.76 7.16 -5.35
C LEU A 64 -14.40 6.55 -4.97
N TRP A 65 -13.98 5.52 -5.70
CA TRP A 65 -12.69 4.90 -5.48
C TRP A 65 -11.51 5.82 -5.75
N HIS A 66 -11.63 6.67 -6.77
CA HIS A 66 -10.60 7.67 -7.09
C HIS A 66 -10.48 8.72 -5.98
N ASP A 67 -11.60 9.25 -5.49
CA ASP A 67 -11.63 10.22 -4.39
C ASP A 67 -11.02 9.62 -3.11
N LEU A 68 -11.40 8.38 -2.77
CA LEU A 68 -10.79 7.67 -1.63
C LEU A 68 -9.29 7.48 -1.79
N LYS A 69 -8.83 7.12 -2.99
CA LYS A 69 -7.40 7.08 -3.26
C LYS A 69 -6.79 8.46 -3.07
N LEU A 70 -7.33 9.51 -3.65
CA LEU A 70 -6.75 10.85 -3.54
C LEU A 70 -6.66 11.29 -2.07
N HIS A 71 -7.76 11.18 -1.33
CA HIS A 71 -7.88 11.63 0.05
C HIS A 71 -7.01 10.81 1.02
N PHE A 72 -7.00 9.49 0.87
CA PHE A 72 -6.34 8.57 1.82
C PHE A 72 -5.00 7.99 1.33
N SER A 73 -4.56 8.29 0.10
CA SER A 73 -3.21 7.95 -0.37
C SER A 73 -2.26 9.14 -0.44
N ALA A 74 -2.74 10.35 -0.80
CA ALA A 74 -1.88 11.52 -0.95
C ALA A 74 -1.51 12.21 0.39
N GLY A 75 -2.21 11.89 1.48
CA GLY A 75 -2.06 12.54 2.79
C GLY A 75 -1.27 11.76 3.85
N ASN A 76 -0.82 10.53 3.58
CA ASN A 76 -0.32 9.64 4.64
C ASN A 76 1.12 9.91 5.08
N ARG A 77 1.59 11.16 5.03
CA ARG A 77 2.87 11.58 5.63
C ARG A 77 2.95 11.20 7.12
N PRO A 78 1.88 11.36 7.94
CA PRO A 78 1.90 10.88 9.31
C PRO A 78 2.10 9.36 9.40
N ARG A 79 1.40 8.57 8.59
CA ARG A 79 1.54 7.11 8.57
C ARG A 79 2.92 6.66 8.07
N ILE A 80 3.48 7.34 7.08
CA ILE A 80 4.85 7.14 6.62
C ILE A 80 5.83 7.42 7.77
N SER A 81 5.65 8.53 8.48
CA SER A 81 6.50 8.90 9.62
C SER A 81 6.40 7.89 10.76
N GLU A 82 5.19 7.44 11.07
CA GLU A 82 4.91 6.41 12.08
C GLU A 82 5.60 5.08 11.71
N LEU A 83 5.37 4.58 10.48
CA LEU A 83 6.02 3.36 9.99
C LEU A 83 7.56 3.48 9.97
N SER A 84 8.09 4.64 9.57
CA SER A 84 9.53 4.90 9.63
C SER A 84 10.08 4.86 11.06
N ALA A 85 9.35 5.42 12.03
CA ALA A 85 9.73 5.34 13.44
C ALA A 85 9.64 3.91 13.99
N ASP A 86 8.57 3.17 13.65
CA ASP A 86 8.39 1.78 14.07
C ASP A 86 9.49 0.87 13.54
N ILE A 87 9.89 1.05 12.27
CA ILE A 87 11.02 0.34 11.67
C ILE A 87 12.32 0.67 12.41
N ALA A 88 12.58 1.97 12.65
CA ALA A 88 13.80 2.42 13.33
C ALA A 88 13.89 1.94 14.79
N ASN A 89 12.75 1.71 15.44
CA ASN A 89 12.65 1.23 16.82
C ASN A 89 12.45 -0.29 16.93
N CYS A 90 12.24 -1.00 15.82
CA CYS A 90 12.10 -2.44 15.83
C CYS A 90 13.42 -3.07 16.33
N ARG A 91 13.37 -3.91 17.36
CA ARG A 91 14.52 -4.73 17.78
C ARG A 91 14.07 -6.17 17.93
N GLN A 92 15.04 -7.08 17.80
CA GLN A 92 14.79 -8.51 17.88
C GLN A 92 14.20 -8.95 19.23
N HIS A 93 14.56 -8.34 20.36
CA HIS A 93 13.98 -8.61 21.70
C HIS A 93 13.80 -10.10 22.06
N GLY A 94 14.72 -10.97 21.67
CA GLY A 94 14.63 -12.41 21.95
C GLY A 94 13.79 -13.22 20.95
N ASP A 95 13.14 -12.59 19.97
CA ASP A 95 12.52 -13.28 18.84
C ASP A 95 13.56 -14.03 18.00
N SER A 96 13.13 -15.07 17.30
CA SER A 96 13.96 -15.68 16.26
C SER A 96 14.20 -14.69 15.12
N VAL A 97 15.33 -14.84 14.40
CA VAL A 97 15.66 -14.00 13.24
C VAL A 97 14.53 -13.99 12.21
N MET A 98 13.87 -15.14 11.99
CA MET A 98 12.77 -15.28 11.04
C MET A 98 11.53 -14.47 11.48
N VAL A 99 11.16 -14.53 12.77
CA VAL A 99 10.02 -13.77 13.29
C VAL A 99 10.29 -12.27 13.23
N TYR A 100 11.50 -11.86 13.62
CA TYR A 100 11.95 -10.47 13.55
C TYR A 100 11.94 -9.92 12.12
N PHE A 101 12.53 -10.67 11.17
CA PHE A 101 12.50 -10.31 9.76
C PHE A 101 11.07 -10.22 9.22
N GLY A 102 10.18 -11.14 9.60
CA GLY A 102 8.77 -11.09 9.21
C GLY A 102 8.06 -9.81 9.66
N LYS A 103 8.35 -9.30 10.87
CA LYS A 103 7.83 -8.02 11.37
C LYS A 103 8.33 -6.85 10.53
N LEU A 104 9.64 -6.78 10.27
CA LEU A 104 10.23 -5.74 9.43
C LEU A 104 9.69 -5.77 8.00
N LYS A 105 9.63 -6.95 7.38
CA LYS A 105 9.08 -7.15 6.04
C LYS A 105 7.66 -6.63 5.93
N LYS A 106 6.80 -6.95 6.90
CA LYS A 106 5.42 -6.46 6.94
C LYS A 106 5.36 -4.92 6.94
N MET A 107 6.20 -4.26 7.75
CA MET A 107 6.25 -2.79 7.81
C MET A 107 6.81 -2.18 6.53
N TRP A 108 7.84 -2.77 5.92
CA TRP A 108 8.37 -2.31 4.64
C TRP A 108 7.38 -2.49 3.48
N ASP A 109 6.65 -3.60 3.46
CA ASP A 109 5.63 -3.87 2.44
C ASP A 109 4.47 -2.88 2.60
N GLU A 110 4.09 -2.55 3.83
CA GLU A 110 3.11 -1.49 4.10
C GLU A 110 3.62 -0.09 3.67
N LEU A 111 4.87 0.25 4.00
CA LEU A 111 5.49 1.51 3.62
C LEU A 111 5.58 1.68 2.10
N ALA A 112 5.83 0.59 1.36
CA ALA A 112 5.88 0.58 -0.10
C ALA A 112 4.53 0.94 -0.76
N ILE A 113 3.40 0.73 -0.07
CA ILE A 113 2.08 1.17 -0.54
C ILE A 113 2.01 2.70 -0.57
N TYR A 114 2.61 3.37 0.42
CA TYR A 114 2.59 4.83 0.55
C TYR A 114 3.75 5.52 -0.19
N LYS A 115 4.83 4.79 -0.48
CA LYS A 115 5.97 5.24 -1.29
C LYS A 115 6.17 4.33 -2.50
N PRO A 116 5.24 4.36 -3.49
CA PRO A 116 5.39 3.56 -4.69
C PRO A 116 6.61 4.02 -5.49
N ILE A 117 7.33 3.06 -6.09
CA ILE A 117 8.45 3.36 -6.96
C ILE A 117 7.93 4.07 -8.21
N ARG A 118 8.59 5.18 -8.56
CA ARG A 118 8.26 5.94 -9.76
C ARG A 118 8.69 5.14 -10.98
N THR A 119 7.79 4.96 -11.93
CA THR A 119 8.09 4.28 -13.19
C THR A 119 8.32 5.31 -14.29
N CYS A 120 9.41 5.16 -15.03
CA CYS A 120 9.63 5.87 -16.30
C CYS A 120 9.21 4.98 -17.47
N SER A 121 8.86 5.60 -18.62
CA SER A 121 8.57 4.88 -19.87
C SER A 121 9.75 4.04 -20.37
N CYS A 122 10.99 4.34 -19.97
CA CYS A 122 12.17 3.56 -20.31
C CYS A 122 12.39 2.31 -19.44
N GLY A 123 11.65 2.13 -18.34
CA GLY A 123 11.81 0.99 -17.42
C GLY A 123 13.06 1.04 -16.52
N GLU A 124 14.17 1.59 -17.02
CA GLU A 124 15.47 1.63 -16.33
C GLU A 124 15.41 2.29 -14.94
N LEU A 125 14.73 3.45 -14.84
CA LEU A 125 14.57 4.16 -13.57
C LEU A 125 13.86 3.31 -12.50
N LYS A 126 12.97 2.41 -12.92
CA LYS A 126 12.25 1.55 -11.98
C LYS A 126 13.20 0.53 -11.36
N THR A 127 14.05 -0.09 -12.16
CA THR A 127 15.00 -1.12 -11.71
C THR A 127 15.98 -0.54 -10.69
N GLN A 128 16.58 0.61 -10.98
CA GLN A 128 17.53 1.28 -10.07
C GLN A 128 16.87 1.64 -8.73
N LEU A 129 15.65 2.20 -8.77
CA LEU A 129 14.91 2.53 -7.54
C LEU A 129 14.43 1.28 -6.76
N GLU A 130 14.25 0.14 -7.42
CA GLU A 130 13.98 -1.13 -6.76
C GLU A 130 15.23 -1.64 -6.03
N GLU A 131 16.40 -1.57 -6.67
CA GLU A 131 17.69 -1.93 -6.09
C GLU A 131 18.03 -1.06 -4.87
N ASP A 132 17.96 0.27 -5.00
CA ASP A 132 18.22 1.21 -3.90
C ASP A 132 17.33 0.91 -2.68
N ARG A 133 16.06 0.58 -2.92
CA ARG A 133 15.11 0.27 -1.85
C ARG A 133 15.44 -1.05 -1.14
N GLU A 134 15.86 -2.08 -1.88
CA GLU A 134 16.28 -3.34 -1.25
C GLU A 134 17.61 -3.19 -0.48
N GLU A 135 18.50 -2.32 -0.96
CA GLU A 135 19.71 -1.93 -0.21
C GLU A 135 19.34 -1.22 1.10
N GLU A 136 18.44 -0.24 1.07
CA GLU A 136 17.94 0.44 2.28
C GLU A 136 17.33 -0.53 3.28
N ARG A 137 16.53 -1.51 2.81
CA ARG A 137 15.94 -2.56 3.66
C ARG A 137 17.03 -3.40 4.32
N THR A 138 18.06 -3.78 3.57
CA THR A 138 19.21 -4.55 4.07
C THR A 138 19.99 -3.75 5.12
N ASN A 139 20.33 -2.50 4.81
CA ASN A 139 21.03 -1.60 5.74
C ASN A 139 20.24 -1.36 7.02
N THR A 140 18.93 -1.19 6.89
CA THR A 140 18.03 -1.05 8.04
C THR A 140 18.02 -2.32 8.88
N PHE A 141 17.83 -3.50 8.26
CA PHE A 141 17.84 -4.80 8.94
C PHE A 141 19.10 -4.98 9.79
N LEU A 142 20.27 -4.70 9.21
CA LEU A 142 21.57 -4.81 9.87
C LEU A 142 21.72 -3.81 11.02
N THR A 143 21.25 -2.57 10.83
CA THR A 143 21.36 -1.50 11.83
C THR A 143 20.48 -1.78 13.05
N VAL A 144 19.25 -2.24 12.82
CA VAL A 144 18.29 -2.47 13.90
C VAL A 144 18.45 -3.85 14.56
N SER A 145 19.14 -4.78 13.89
CA SER A 145 19.67 -6.02 14.47
C SER A 145 20.96 -5.72 15.25
N SER A 146 20.83 -4.98 16.35
CA SER A 146 21.91 -4.51 17.25
C SER A 146 22.94 -5.55 17.72
N ARG A 147 22.78 -6.86 17.46
CA ARG A 147 23.83 -7.85 17.69
C ARG A 147 24.94 -7.84 16.64
N PHE A 148 24.68 -7.48 15.39
CA PHE A 148 25.69 -7.56 14.33
C PHE A 148 26.64 -6.34 14.34
N LEU A 149 26.12 -5.14 14.56
CA LEU A 149 26.95 -3.93 14.69
C LEU A 149 27.79 -3.91 15.97
N ASN A 150 27.27 -4.40 17.09
CA ASN A 150 28.05 -4.51 18.33
C ASN A 150 29.15 -5.58 18.21
N PHE A 151 28.90 -6.66 17.46
CA PHE A 151 29.91 -7.68 17.13
C PHE A 151 31.01 -7.13 16.22
N LEU A 152 30.68 -6.39 15.17
CA LEU A 152 31.66 -5.77 14.28
C LEU A 152 32.46 -4.65 14.96
N LYS A 153 31.81 -3.82 15.79
CA LYS A 153 32.52 -2.85 16.65
C LYS A 153 33.46 -3.55 17.62
N SER A 154 33.00 -4.62 18.27
CA SER A 154 33.83 -5.47 19.14
C SER A 154 34.98 -6.17 18.41
N ILE A 155 35.02 -6.23 17.08
CA ILE A 155 36.18 -6.75 16.33
C ILE A 155 37.12 -5.61 15.94
N ASN A 156 36.59 -4.45 15.57
CA ASN A 156 37.40 -3.27 15.23
C ASN A 156 38.03 -2.59 16.46
N ASP A 157 37.47 -2.75 17.65
CA ASP A 157 38.05 -2.22 18.90
C ASP A 157 39.29 -3.03 19.37
N TRP A 158 39.67 -4.10 18.66
CA TRP A 158 40.85 -4.94 18.91
C TRP A 158 41.98 -4.78 17.87
N TRP A 159 41.86 -3.77 17.00
CA TRP A 159 42.90 -3.28 16.09
C TRP A 159 43.15 -1.79 16.35
#